data_AF-A0AAV4JVC8-F1
#
_entry.id   AF-A0AAV4JVC8-F1
#
_cell.length_a   1.000
_cell.length_b   1.000
_cell.length_c   1.000
_cell.angle_alpha   90.00
_cell.angle_beta   90.00
_cell.angle_gamma   90.00
#
_symmetry.space_group_name_H-M   'P 1'
#
loop_
_entity.id
_entity.type
_entity.pdbx_description
1 polymer ?
#
loop_
_entity_poly.entity_id
_entity_poly.type
_entity_poly.pdbx_seq_one_letter_code
_entity_poly.pdbx_strand_id
1 'polypeptide(L)'
;MERWNQLPDELLLYIFRFLKEVDLTNASCTCRKWRRLFHDSSLWRSGFFEFSGYYRSQAPRLQQRLSGYVNAMGKHLHHLHIACSSPNLITAYNVAQGVRTLLVGISDLPGGRWTLKTFTLRHLNFDESWDSFRASKYVLASSLTQFFQAQSALSSIDLKNAFMTPPFSYRFLRCLSTSRSRMTVTSLNLVNFFCCDTPSRFVSNHLMTAFRRCWQLRELSMNYMYLHAIGVETLCEALADSLQLLRLTFYVLDQTHGGFIQTGEWFNARVICPRLKVNLTVHCWPREPQTLLVASLPLCELVVKGRQCSRTSVSLSTRLTRLLDCLSRSCFQTLESATFSALGVSKLCPPSQESLSRFLGRCTHLKKLIFSDSLMTPTFMAKTKEHLASTSLKGALL
;
A
#
# COMPACT_ATOMS: atom_id res chain seq x y z
N MET A 1 -36.89 30.51 -2.18
CA MET A 1 -35.55 30.08 -1.72
C MET A 1 -35.42 29.94 -0.20
N GLU A 2 -36.37 30.43 0.62
CA GLU A 2 -36.22 30.50 2.09
C GLU A 2 -36.16 29.15 2.83
N ARG A 3 -36.74 28.07 2.28
CA ARG A 3 -36.85 26.77 2.98
C ARG A 3 -35.51 26.06 3.25
N TRP A 4 -34.51 26.23 2.38
CA TRP A 4 -33.23 25.52 2.51
C TRP A 4 -32.29 26.12 3.58
N ASN A 5 -32.44 27.40 3.91
CA ASN A 5 -31.65 28.05 4.97
C ASN A 5 -32.10 27.61 6.38
N GLN A 6 -33.30 27.06 6.50
CA GLN A 6 -33.88 26.57 7.75
C GLN A 6 -33.40 25.16 8.15
N LEU A 7 -32.75 24.43 7.24
CA LEU A 7 -32.17 23.12 7.56
C LEU A 7 -31.16 23.23 8.72
N PRO A 8 -31.20 22.33 9.72
CA PRO A 8 -30.18 22.23 10.75
C PRO A 8 -28.76 22.12 10.18
N ASP A 9 -27.78 22.64 10.94
CA ASP A 9 -26.38 22.67 10.52
C ASP A 9 -25.85 21.25 10.24
N GLU A 10 -26.28 20.27 11.04
CA GLU A 10 -25.89 18.87 10.93
C GLU A 10 -26.33 18.25 9.60
N LEU A 11 -27.54 18.57 9.13
CA LEU A 11 -28.04 18.08 7.84
C LEU A 11 -27.32 18.75 6.68
N LEU A 12 -27.01 20.04 6.77
CA LEU A 12 -26.24 20.75 5.75
C LEU A 12 -24.80 20.22 5.68
N LEU A 13 -24.15 19.97 6.83
CA LEU A 13 -22.82 19.36 6.88
C LEU A 13 -22.84 17.93 6.33
N TYR A 14 -23.89 17.16 6.61
CA TYR A 14 -24.07 15.83 6.02
C TYR A 14 -24.18 15.90 4.48
N ILE A 15 -24.96 16.85 3.94
CA ILE A 15 -25.06 17.07 2.49
C ILE A 15 -23.71 17.51 1.91
N PHE A 16 -23.02 18.46 2.57
CA PHE A 16 -21.74 18.99 2.12
C PHE A 16 -20.66 17.92 1.99
N ARG A 17 -20.69 16.85 2.80
CA ARG A 17 -19.76 15.72 2.69
C ARG A 17 -19.81 14.99 1.34
N PHE A 18 -20.90 15.11 0.59
CA PHE A 18 -21.04 14.49 -0.73
C PHE A 18 -20.65 15.41 -1.89
N LEU A 19 -20.37 16.68 -1.61
CA LEU A 19 -20.03 17.68 -2.61
C LEU A 19 -18.51 17.66 -2.91
N LYS A 20 -18.14 17.90 -4.17
CA LYS A 20 -16.74 18.14 -4.55
C LYS A 20 -16.30 19.53 -4.10
N GLU A 21 -15.00 19.78 -4.03
CA GLU A 21 -14.44 21.07 -3.58
C GLU A 21 -15.00 22.28 -4.35
N VAL A 22 -15.18 22.14 -5.67
CA VAL A 22 -15.76 23.20 -6.52
C VAL A 22 -17.21 23.48 -6.12
N ASP A 23 -18.00 22.43 -5.89
CA ASP A 23 -19.41 22.56 -5.49
C ASP A 23 -19.55 23.09 -4.07
N LEU A 24 -18.66 22.71 -3.15
CA LEU A 24 -18.56 23.28 -1.80
C LEU A 24 -18.23 24.78 -1.84
N THR A 25 -17.31 25.17 -2.71
CA THR A 25 -16.95 26.57 -2.91
C THR A 25 -18.15 27.36 -3.43
N ASN A 26 -18.87 26.82 -4.42
CA ASN A 26 -20.09 27.44 -4.95
C ASN A 26 -21.20 27.50 -3.89
N ALA A 27 -21.39 26.44 -3.11
CA ALA A 27 -22.33 26.38 -2.00
C ALA A 27 -22.02 27.48 -0.96
N SER A 28 -20.74 27.74 -0.67
CA SER A 28 -20.32 28.78 0.27
C SER A 28 -20.73 30.21 -0.17
N CYS A 29 -21.00 30.42 -1.47
CA CYS A 29 -21.40 31.71 -2.02
C CYS A 29 -22.92 31.96 -1.92
N THR A 30 -23.72 30.96 -1.52
CA THR A 30 -25.20 31.06 -1.53
C THR A 30 -25.75 31.94 -0.40
N CYS A 31 -25.29 31.75 0.83
CA CYS A 31 -25.73 32.52 2.00
C CYS A 31 -24.69 32.49 3.13
N ARG A 32 -24.85 33.38 4.14
CA ARG A 32 -23.92 33.48 5.28
C ARG A 32 -23.82 32.18 6.08
N LYS A 33 -24.93 31.46 6.25
CA LYS A 33 -24.97 30.19 6.99
C LYS A 33 -24.13 29.13 6.29
N TRP A 34 -24.32 28.96 4.97
CA TRP A 34 -23.57 27.99 4.18
C TRP A 34 -22.08 28.36 4.11
N ARG A 35 -21.76 29.65 4.01
CA ARG A 35 -20.37 30.13 4.10
C ARG A 35 -19.71 29.80 5.44
N ARG A 36 -20.43 29.96 6.56
CA ARG A 36 -19.92 29.57 7.88
C ARG A 36 -19.66 28.06 7.95
N LEU A 37 -20.62 27.25 7.49
CA LEU A 37 -20.49 25.78 7.50
C LEU A 37 -19.41 25.27 6.55
N PHE A 38 -19.13 25.97 5.46
CA PHE A 38 -17.98 25.70 4.60
C PHE A 38 -16.66 25.74 5.39
N HIS A 39 -16.53 26.53 6.46
CA HIS A 39 -15.34 26.56 7.31
C HIS A 39 -15.35 25.54 8.45
N ASP A 40 -16.34 24.65 8.50
CA ASP A 40 -16.41 23.62 9.54
C ASP A 40 -15.29 22.59 9.39
N SER A 41 -14.57 22.32 10.48
CA SER A 41 -13.43 21.40 10.50
C SER A 41 -13.76 19.98 10.06
N SER A 42 -15.02 19.54 10.21
CA SER A 42 -15.47 18.18 9.90
C SER A 42 -15.48 17.89 8.39
N LEU A 43 -15.48 18.92 7.55
CA LEU A 43 -15.41 18.82 6.08
C LEU A 43 -13.98 18.68 5.57
N TRP A 44 -12.99 19.18 6.32
CA TRP A 44 -11.60 19.32 5.85
C TRP A 44 -10.62 18.37 6.54
N ARG A 45 -11.11 17.23 7.06
CA ARG A 45 -10.24 16.22 7.68
C ARG A 45 -9.38 15.47 6.66
N SER A 46 -9.80 15.44 5.39
CA SER A 46 -9.09 14.75 4.32
C SER A 46 -8.85 15.69 3.14
N GLY A 47 -7.62 15.74 2.65
CA GLY A 47 -7.23 16.51 1.47
C GLY A 47 -6.62 15.60 0.41
N PHE A 48 -7.08 15.74 -0.83
CA PHE A 48 -6.51 15.05 -2.00
C PHE A 48 -6.02 16.09 -3.01
N PHE A 49 -4.72 16.03 -3.33
CA PHE A 49 -4.07 16.97 -4.23
C PHE A 49 -3.37 16.21 -5.35
N GLU A 50 -3.80 16.45 -6.58
CA GLU A 50 -3.18 15.88 -7.76
C GLU A 50 -2.40 16.96 -8.52
N PHE A 51 -1.09 16.77 -8.59
CA PHE A 51 -0.21 17.61 -9.38
C PHE A 51 0.25 16.83 -10.61
N SER A 52 -0.30 17.19 -11.78
CA SER A 52 0.04 16.54 -13.05
C SER A 52 0.65 17.52 -14.06
N GLY A 53 1.46 17.01 -14.98
CA GLY A 53 2.12 17.85 -15.99
C GLY A 53 1.20 18.51 -17.03
N TYR A 54 -0.12 18.32 -16.93
CA TYR A 54 -1.08 18.88 -17.87
C TYR A 54 -1.51 20.33 -17.54
N TYR A 55 -1.13 20.88 -16.40
CA TYR A 55 -1.51 22.24 -15.96
C TYR A 55 -0.56 23.34 -16.46
N ARG A 56 -0.42 23.51 -17.78
CA ARG A 56 0.51 24.49 -18.38
C ARG A 56 0.15 25.96 -18.11
N SER A 57 -1.13 26.34 -18.17
CA SER A 57 -1.57 27.74 -18.16
C SER A 57 -2.07 28.27 -16.81
N GLN A 58 -2.15 27.42 -15.77
CA GLN A 58 -2.79 27.77 -14.50
C GLN A 58 -1.83 27.79 -13.30
N ALA A 59 -0.52 27.64 -13.50
CA ALA A 59 0.43 27.46 -12.39
C ALA A 59 0.38 28.58 -11.31
N PRO A 60 0.36 29.88 -11.65
CA PRO A 60 0.27 30.94 -10.62
C PRO A 60 -1.08 30.93 -9.88
N ARG A 61 -2.18 30.69 -10.60
CA ARG A 61 -3.53 30.59 -10.00
C ARG A 61 -3.65 29.38 -9.08
N LEU A 62 -3.03 28.26 -9.47
CA LEU A 62 -2.97 27.05 -8.66
C LEU A 62 -2.22 27.33 -7.35
N GLN A 63 -1.07 28.00 -7.41
CA GLN A 63 -0.30 28.36 -6.20
C GLN A 63 -1.10 29.28 -5.27
N GLN A 64 -1.78 30.29 -5.81
CA GLN A 64 -2.62 31.19 -5.01
C GLN A 64 -3.81 30.47 -4.37
N ARG A 65 -4.45 29.54 -5.10
CA ARG A 65 -5.53 28.71 -4.56
C ARG A 65 -5.03 27.77 -3.47
N LEU A 66 -3.86 27.15 -3.67
CA LEU A 66 -3.24 26.26 -2.69
C LEU A 66 -2.86 27.01 -1.41
N SER A 67 -2.26 28.19 -1.52
CA SER A 67 -1.92 28.99 -0.33
C SER A 67 -3.18 29.43 0.42
N GLY A 68 -4.22 29.85 -0.29
CA GLY A 68 -5.53 30.16 0.29
C GLY A 68 -6.14 28.95 1.02
N TYR A 69 -6.11 27.77 0.39
CA TYR A 69 -6.57 26.53 0.99
C TYR A 69 -5.80 26.19 2.26
N VAL A 70 -4.46 26.20 2.20
CA VAL A 70 -3.59 25.85 3.32
C VAL A 70 -3.90 26.77 4.50
N ASN A 71 -3.96 28.08 4.27
CA ASN A 71 -4.23 29.05 5.33
C ASN A 71 -5.63 28.89 5.96
N ALA A 72 -6.64 28.59 5.14
CA ALA A 72 -8.02 28.45 5.62
C ALA A 72 -8.27 27.11 6.33
N MET A 73 -7.81 26.01 5.72
CA MET A 73 -8.25 24.65 6.05
C MET A 73 -7.12 23.71 6.48
N GLY A 74 -5.86 24.05 6.19
CA GLY A 74 -4.71 23.15 6.37
C GLY A 74 -4.54 22.62 7.79
N LYS A 75 -4.87 23.44 8.81
CA LYS A 75 -4.81 23.05 10.24
C LYS A 75 -5.84 21.98 10.64
N HIS A 76 -6.84 21.70 9.80
CA HIS A 76 -7.88 20.72 10.08
C HIS A 76 -7.56 19.34 9.49
N LEU A 77 -6.53 19.24 8.64
CA LEU A 77 -6.17 18.00 7.95
C LEU A 77 -5.69 16.92 8.93
N HIS A 78 -6.30 15.74 8.79
CA HIS A 78 -5.89 14.47 9.41
C HIS A 78 -5.32 13.51 8.37
N HIS A 79 -5.84 13.54 7.14
CA HIS A 79 -5.46 12.66 6.06
C HIS A 79 -5.01 13.47 4.85
N LEU A 80 -3.76 13.31 4.43
CA LEU A 80 -3.19 14.00 3.29
C LEU A 80 -2.79 12.99 2.21
N HIS A 81 -3.42 13.13 1.04
CA HIS A 81 -3.12 12.36 -0.15
C HIS A 81 -2.58 13.28 -1.24
N ILE A 82 -1.38 12.98 -1.72
CA ILE A 82 -0.73 13.70 -2.81
C ILE A 82 -0.47 12.71 -3.94
N ALA A 83 -0.86 13.07 -5.15
CA ALA A 83 -0.49 12.37 -6.36
C ALA A 83 0.38 13.29 -7.23
N CYS A 84 1.55 12.81 -7.63
CA CYS A 84 2.42 13.53 -8.57
C CYS A 84 2.53 12.67 -9.83
N SER A 85 2.04 13.13 -10.98
CA SER A 85 2.03 12.31 -12.20
C SER A 85 2.54 13.06 -13.43
N SER A 86 3.19 12.31 -14.33
CA SER A 86 3.55 12.76 -15.69
C SER A 86 4.20 14.16 -15.76
N PRO A 87 5.31 14.41 -15.04
CA PRO A 87 6.03 15.67 -15.20
C PRO A 87 6.52 15.81 -16.66
N ASN A 88 6.48 17.03 -17.18
CA ASN A 88 7.12 17.36 -18.45
C ASN A 88 8.02 18.57 -18.31
N LEU A 89 8.80 18.85 -19.35
CA LEU A 89 9.82 19.91 -19.38
C LEU A 89 9.31 21.27 -18.90
N ILE A 90 8.05 21.59 -19.19
CA ILE A 90 7.45 22.91 -18.91
C ILE A 90 6.91 22.96 -17.47
N THR A 91 6.35 21.86 -16.97
CA THR A 91 5.52 21.86 -15.75
C THR A 91 6.19 21.24 -14.54
N ALA A 92 7.27 20.47 -14.72
CA ALA A 92 7.92 19.72 -13.65
C ALA A 92 8.29 20.61 -12.46
N TYR A 93 8.90 21.77 -12.72
CA TYR A 93 9.28 22.69 -11.65
C TYR A 93 8.08 23.27 -10.92
N ASN A 94 7.03 23.68 -11.66
CA ASN A 94 5.81 24.23 -11.07
C ASN A 94 5.05 23.20 -10.23
N VAL A 95 5.02 21.93 -10.66
CA VAL A 95 4.48 20.82 -9.86
C VAL A 95 5.28 20.69 -8.57
N ALA A 96 6.61 20.66 -8.65
CA ALA A 96 7.45 20.57 -7.45
C ALA A 96 7.24 21.75 -6.49
N GLN A 97 7.06 22.97 -7.01
CA GLN A 97 6.73 24.15 -6.21
C GLN A 97 5.33 24.10 -5.61
N GLY A 98 4.35 23.54 -6.31
CA GLY A 98 3.00 23.32 -5.78
C GLY A 98 3.01 22.36 -4.58
N VAL A 99 3.73 21.24 -4.73
CA VAL A 99 3.94 20.28 -3.63
C VAL A 99 4.68 20.93 -2.47
N ARG A 100 5.73 21.71 -2.74
CA ARG A 100 6.45 22.47 -1.70
C ARG A 100 5.52 23.41 -0.95
N THR A 101 4.73 24.21 -1.67
CA THR A 101 3.80 25.19 -1.10
C THR A 101 2.82 24.51 -0.15
N LEU A 102 2.27 23.37 -0.56
CA LEU A 102 1.36 22.58 0.26
C LEU A 102 2.05 22.03 1.52
N LEU A 103 3.18 21.34 1.36
CA LEU A 103 3.86 20.65 2.46
C LEU A 103 4.49 21.60 3.47
N VAL A 104 5.20 22.62 2.99
CA VAL A 104 5.82 23.64 3.85
C VAL A 104 4.72 24.47 4.52
N GLY A 105 3.71 24.90 3.76
CA GLY A 105 2.60 25.67 4.31
C GLY A 105 1.86 24.93 5.43
N ILE A 106 1.55 23.63 5.26
CA ILE A 106 0.96 22.83 6.35
C ILE A 106 1.91 22.72 7.56
N SER A 107 3.21 22.58 7.32
CA SER A 107 4.21 22.47 8.38
C SER A 107 4.39 23.77 9.17
N ASP A 108 4.15 24.92 8.56
CA ASP A 108 4.32 26.23 9.18
C ASP A 108 3.08 26.68 9.96
N LEU A 109 1.91 26.06 9.71
CA LEU A 109 0.68 26.40 10.43
C LEU A 109 0.70 25.92 11.89
N PRO A 110 0.23 26.75 12.83
CA PRO A 110 -0.12 26.31 14.18
C PRO A 110 -1.22 25.25 14.11
N GLY A 111 -0.98 24.04 14.62
CA GLY A 111 -1.90 22.91 14.46
C GLY A 111 -1.46 21.86 13.45
N GLY A 112 -0.96 22.29 12.30
CA GLY A 112 -0.68 21.43 11.15
C GLY A 112 0.43 20.38 11.39
N ARG A 113 1.20 20.52 12.47
CA ARG A 113 2.27 19.60 12.87
C ARG A 113 1.81 18.38 13.69
N TRP A 114 0.60 18.43 14.26
CA TRP A 114 0.10 17.39 15.19
C TRP A 114 -1.30 16.85 14.84
N THR A 115 -2.02 17.52 13.93
CA THR A 115 -3.34 17.07 13.47
C THR A 115 -3.23 15.94 12.45
N LEU A 116 -2.18 15.97 11.62
CA LEU A 116 -2.03 15.01 10.53
C LEU A 116 -1.64 13.62 11.03
N LYS A 117 -2.48 12.64 10.70
CA LYS A 117 -2.32 11.23 11.09
C LYS A 117 -1.87 10.36 9.93
N THR A 118 -2.37 10.59 8.73
CA THR A 118 -2.02 9.77 7.57
C THR A 118 -1.45 10.62 6.44
N PHE A 119 -0.36 10.12 5.86
CA PHE A 119 0.26 10.70 4.69
C PHE A 119 0.37 9.64 3.59
N THR A 120 -0.05 9.98 2.38
CA THR A 120 0.03 9.11 1.22
C THR A 120 0.57 9.88 0.03
N LEU A 121 1.66 9.38 -0.55
CA LEU A 121 2.25 9.91 -1.77
C LEU A 121 2.17 8.84 -2.86
N ARG A 122 1.44 9.15 -3.93
CA ARG A 122 1.22 8.24 -5.06
C ARG A 122 1.83 8.78 -6.34
N HIS A 123 2.15 7.86 -7.24
CA HIS A 123 2.64 8.12 -8.60
C HIS A 123 3.96 8.88 -8.70
N LEU A 124 4.64 9.12 -7.57
CA LEU A 124 5.87 9.90 -7.53
C LEU A 124 6.88 9.37 -8.54
N ASN A 125 7.10 8.04 -8.59
CA ASN A 125 7.96 7.38 -9.57
C ASN A 125 9.29 8.15 -9.78
N PHE A 126 10.03 8.40 -8.70
CA PHE A 126 11.01 9.47 -8.60
C PHE A 126 12.17 9.36 -9.58
N ASP A 127 12.73 8.17 -9.76
CA ASP A 127 13.82 7.91 -10.70
C ASP A 127 13.32 7.28 -12.02
N GLU A 128 12.00 7.18 -12.23
CA GLU A 128 11.42 6.80 -13.52
C GLU A 128 10.82 8.01 -14.23
N SER A 129 9.85 8.67 -13.61
CA SER A 129 9.11 9.81 -14.18
C SER A 129 9.86 11.14 -14.04
N TRP A 130 10.67 11.32 -13.00
CA TRP A 130 11.34 12.60 -12.75
C TRP A 130 12.82 12.61 -13.14
N ASP A 131 13.36 11.52 -13.68
CA ASP A 131 14.79 11.30 -13.84
C ASP A 131 15.53 12.49 -14.50
N SER A 132 14.98 13.01 -15.59
CA SER A 132 15.56 14.14 -16.33
C SER A 132 15.34 15.51 -15.67
N PHE A 133 14.57 15.61 -14.58
CA PHE A 133 14.20 16.88 -13.92
C PHE A 133 14.90 17.07 -12.57
N ARG A 134 16.24 17.11 -12.58
CA ARG A 134 17.10 17.15 -11.38
C ARG A 134 16.71 18.24 -10.36
N ALA A 135 16.49 19.48 -10.83
CA ALA A 135 16.11 20.59 -9.95
C ALA A 135 14.77 20.34 -9.25
N SER A 136 13.77 19.86 -10.00
CA SER A 136 12.44 19.54 -9.47
C SER A 136 12.49 18.37 -8.48
N LYS A 137 13.29 17.32 -8.76
CA LYS A 137 13.55 16.23 -7.81
C LYS A 137 14.11 16.77 -6.50
N TYR A 138 15.11 17.65 -6.55
CA TYR A 138 15.69 18.22 -5.34
C TYR A 138 14.65 19.01 -4.52
N VAL A 139 13.81 19.81 -5.18
CA VAL A 139 12.71 20.55 -4.52
C VAL A 139 11.73 19.58 -3.86
N LEU A 140 11.31 18.52 -4.55
CA LEU A 140 10.41 17.51 -3.98
C LEU A 140 11.04 16.80 -2.76
N ALA A 141 12.27 16.31 -2.90
CA ALA A 141 12.97 15.59 -1.84
C ALA A 141 13.20 16.48 -0.60
N SER A 142 13.61 17.73 -0.80
CA SER A 142 13.82 18.68 0.29
C SER A 142 12.51 19.05 0.99
N SER A 143 11.44 19.31 0.23
CA SER A 143 10.13 19.67 0.78
C SER A 143 9.53 18.53 1.60
N LEU A 144 9.60 17.29 1.09
CA LEU A 144 9.14 16.13 1.83
C LEU A 144 10.00 15.86 3.07
N THR A 145 11.32 16.00 2.96
CA THR A 145 12.23 15.87 4.12
C THR A 145 11.86 16.86 5.23
N GLN A 146 11.71 18.14 4.89
CA GLN A 146 11.31 19.19 5.84
C GLN A 146 9.95 18.88 6.47
N PHE A 147 8.98 18.45 5.66
CA PHE A 147 7.66 18.07 6.12
C PHE A 147 7.71 16.93 7.15
N PHE A 148 8.35 15.80 6.82
CA PHE A 148 8.45 14.67 7.75
C PHE A 148 9.18 15.04 9.05
N GLN A 149 10.17 15.93 9.00
CA GLN A 149 10.85 16.43 10.19
C GLN A 149 9.93 17.30 11.06
N ALA A 150 9.04 18.08 10.46
CA ALA A 150 8.10 18.95 11.18
C ALA A 150 6.93 18.19 11.80
N GLN A 151 6.48 17.10 11.16
CA GLN A 151 5.32 16.32 11.62
C GLN A 151 5.63 15.48 12.87
N SER A 152 4.70 15.48 13.81
CA SER A 152 4.86 14.83 15.13
C SER A 152 3.83 13.75 15.45
N ALA A 153 2.77 13.62 14.64
CA ALA A 153 1.63 12.77 14.96
C ALA A 153 1.24 11.79 13.85
N LEU A 154 2.10 11.62 12.83
CA LEU A 154 1.84 10.69 11.74
C LEU A 154 1.83 9.25 12.27
N SER A 155 0.75 8.53 12.01
CA SER A 155 0.60 7.11 12.33
C SER A 155 0.69 6.20 11.12
N SER A 156 0.27 6.66 9.94
CA SER A 156 0.32 5.89 8.71
C SER A 156 1.01 6.65 7.58
N ILE A 157 2.04 6.04 6.98
CA ILE A 157 2.80 6.61 5.88
C ILE A 157 2.79 5.65 4.70
N ASP A 158 2.29 6.11 3.56
CA ASP A 158 2.27 5.35 2.31
C ASP A 158 3.13 6.03 1.24
N LEU A 159 4.22 5.37 0.87
CA LEU A 159 5.17 5.77 -0.17
C LEU A 159 5.27 4.70 -1.26
N LYS A 160 4.19 3.96 -1.50
CA LYS A 160 4.15 2.93 -2.53
C LYS A 160 4.47 3.52 -3.91
N ASN A 161 5.26 2.78 -4.71
CA ASN A 161 5.69 3.18 -6.05
C ASN A 161 6.46 4.53 -6.02
N ALA A 162 7.27 4.74 -5.00
CA ALA A 162 8.14 5.91 -4.94
C ALA A 162 9.33 5.78 -5.90
N PHE A 163 9.84 4.56 -6.16
CA PHE A 163 10.96 4.27 -7.06
C PHE A 163 12.12 5.25 -6.89
N MET A 164 12.75 5.23 -5.72
CA MET A 164 13.85 6.11 -5.34
C MET A 164 15.19 5.38 -5.35
N THR A 165 16.22 6.03 -5.89
CA THR A 165 17.62 5.62 -5.79
C THR A 165 18.34 6.38 -4.66
N PRO A 166 19.45 5.83 -4.12
CA PRO A 166 20.36 6.62 -3.29
C PRO A 166 20.89 7.86 -4.05
N PRO A 167 21.06 9.02 -3.40
CA PRO A 167 20.96 9.26 -1.95
C PRO A 167 19.54 9.59 -1.46
N PHE A 168 18.56 9.76 -2.34
CA PHE A 168 17.22 10.23 -1.95
C PHE A 168 16.52 9.23 -1.03
N SER A 169 16.48 7.95 -1.42
CA SER A 169 15.87 6.88 -0.62
C SER A 169 16.42 6.85 0.83
N TYR A 170 17.73 6.99 1.00
CA TYR A 170 18.36 7.09 2.31
C TYR A 170 17.93 8.34 3.08
N ARG A 171 17.91 9.52 2.44
CA ARG A 171 17.50 10.77 3.09
C ARG A 171 16.08 10.64 3.66
N PHE A 172 15.15 10.06 2.92
CA PHE A 172 13.78 9.85 3.39
C PHE A 172 13.71 8.93 4.61
N LEU A 173 14.31 7.75 4.53
CA LEU A 173 14.30 6.77 5.62
C LEU A 173 15.02 7.29 6.87
N ARG A 174 16.15 7.97 6.69
CA ARG A 174 16.85 8.67 7.77
C ARG A 174 15.98 9.75 8.40
N CYS A 175 15.25 10.54 7.60
CA CYS A 175 14.37 11.57 8.15
C CYS A 175 13.22 10.99 8.96
N LEU A 176 12.63 9.86 8.53
CA LEU A 176 11.66 9.14 9.34
C LEU A 176 12.27 8.70 10.69
N SER A 177 13.49 8.16 10.67
CA SER A 177 14.19 7.70 11.87
C SER A 177 14.51 8.81 12.89
N THR A 178 14.68 10.05 12.42
CA THR A 178 14.95 11.23 13.25
C THR A 178 13.73 12.11 13.49
N SER A 179 12.59 11.82 12.85
CA SER A 179 11.36 12.60 13.00
C SER A 179 10.73 12.40 14.38
N ARG A 180 9.89 13.35 14.81
CA ARG A 180 9.07 13.19 16.02
C ARG A 180 8.00 12.11 15.84
N SER A 181 7.53 11.91 14.61
CA SER A 181 6.54 10.88 14.27
C SER A 181 7.05 9.45 14.41
N ARG A 182 8.36 9.20 14.58
CA ARG A 182 8.90 7.83 14.77
C ARG A 182 8.25 7.08 15.94
N MET A 183 7.74 7.81 16.93
CA MET A 183 7.06 7.25 18.09
C MET A 183 5.58 6.95 17.85
N THR A 184 4.99 7.49 16.79
CA THR A 184 3.56 7.37 16.50
C THR A 184 3.27 6.54 15.26
N VAL A 185 4.26 6.35 14.37
CA VAL A 185 4.09 5.56 13.14
C VAL A 185 3.84 4.10 13.47
N THR A 186 2.63 3.64 13.16
CA THR A 186 2.18 2.25 13.31
C THR A 186 2.05 1.52 11.98
N SER A 187 1.93 2.24 10.86
CA SER A 187 1.77 1.67 9.52
C SER A 187 2.72 2.33 8.52
N LEU A 188 3.48 1.53 7.77
CA LEU A 188 4.42 2.00 6.77
C LEU A 188 4.33 1.15 5.50
N ASN A 189 4.07 1.79 4.36
CA ASN A 189 4.01 1.13 3.05
C ASN A 189 5.14 1.61 2.14
N LEU A 190 6.05 0.70 1.82
CA LEU A 190 7.26 0.89 1.02
C LEU A 190 7.32 -0.07 -0.17
N VAL A 191 6.17 -0.59 -0.62
CA VAL A 191 6.14 -1.41 -1.84
C VAL A 191 6.64 -0.57 -3.02
N ASN A 192 7.64 -1.07 -3.74
CA ASN A 192 8.34 -0.40 -4.83
C ASN A 192 8.95 0.95 -4.41
N PHE A 193 9.49 1.02 -3.19
CA PHE A 193 10.16 2.23 -2.70
C PHE A 193 11.52 2.46 -3.36
N PHE A 194 12.29 1.40 -3.63
CA PHE A 194 13.57 1.48 -4.34
C PHE A 194 13.40 1.10 -5.81
N CYS A 195 14.22 1.68 -6.70
CA CYS A 195 14.34 1.21 -8.08
C CYS A 195 14.94 -0.20 -8.14
N CYS A 196 14.59 -0.95 -9.18
CA CYS A 196 15.05 -2.34 -9.39
C CYS A 196 16.57 -2.48 -9.40
N ASP A 197 17.28 -1.45 -9.85
CA ASP A 197 18.75 -1.48 -9.99
C ASP A 197 19.49 -1.16 -8.68
N THR A 198 18.76 -0.88 -7.58
CA THR A 198 19.38 -0.54 -6.30
C THR A 198 20.02 -1.78 -5.67
N PRO A 199 21.34 -1.79 -5.40
CA PRO A 199 21.99 -2.96 -4.81
C PRO A 199 21.43 -3.33 -3.42
N SER A 200 21.23 -4.62 -3.17
CA SER A 200 20.62 -5.16 -1.95
C SER A 200 21.28 -4.65 -0.65
N ARG A 201 22.60 -4.43 -0.65
CA ARG A 201 23.32 -3.87 0.51
C ARG A 201 22.81 -2.48 0.90
N PHE A 202 22.47 -1.64 -0.07
CA PHE A 202 21.94 -0.30 0.20
C PHE A 202 20.50 -0.38 0.67
N VAL A 203 19.69 -1.25 0.04
CA VAL A 203 18.29 -1.49 0.46
C VAL A 203 18.25 -1.89 1.94
N SER A 204 19.02 -2.92 2.31
CA SER A 204 19.07 -3.43 3.68
C SER A 204 19.50 -2.36 4.67
N ASN A 205 20.65 -1.72 4.44
CA ASN A 205 21.18 -0.69 5.33
C ASN A 205 20.22 0.50 5.49
N HIS A 206 19.62 0.98 4.41
CA HIS A 206 18.73 2.14 4.45
C HIS A 206 17.43 1.81 5.19
N LEU A 207 16.80 0.67 4.92
CA LEU A 207 15.57 0.28 5.60
C LEU A 207 15.79 0.08 7.11
N MET A 208 16.89 -0.58 7.48
CA MET A 208 17.21 -0.82 8.89
C MET A 208 17.50 0.46 9.68
N THR A 209 17.94 1.54 9.01
CA THR A 209 18.07 2.85 9.69
C THR A 209 16.74 3.40 10.19
N ALA A 210 15.63 3.10 9.49
CA ALA A 210 14.29 3.51 9.90
C ALA A 210 13.69 2.52 10.91
N PHE A 211 13.71 1.22 10.63
CA PHE A 211 13.02 0.22 11.44
C PHE A 211 13.54 0.14 12.87
N ARG A 212 14.86 0.27 13.08
CA ARG A 212 15.47 0.32 14.42
C ARG A 212 15.02 1.51 15.28
N ARG A 213 14.36 2.51 14.72
CA ARG A 213 13.90 3.72 15.41
C ARG A 213 12.37 3.85 15.47
N CYS A 214 11.65 3.09 14.65
CA CYS A 214 10.18 3.09 14.58
C CYS A 214 9.59 1.92 15.39
N TRP A 215 9.82 1.93 16.70
CA TRP A 215 9.42 0.91 17.67
C TRP A 215 7.91 0.64 17.83
N GLN A 216 7.03 1.47 17.26
CA GLN A 216 5.57 1.24 17.29
C GLN A 216 5.02 0.66 15.99
N LEU A 217 5.89 0.29 15.04
CA LEU A 217 5.49 -0.14 13.71
C LEU A 217 4.80 -1.52 13.76
N ARG A 218 3.48 -1.52 13.59
CA ARG A 218 2.64 -2.73 13.61
C ARG A 218 2.42 -3.34 12.25
N GLU A 219 2.32 -2.49 11.23
CA GLU A 219 2.01 -2.90 9.86
C GLU A 219 3.08 -2.40 8.91
N LEU A 220 3.68 -3.33 8.16
CA LEU A 220 4.74 -3.03 7.21
C LEU A 220 4.43 -3.67 5.87
N SER A 221 4.41 -2.87 4.81
CA SER A 221 4.25 -3.36 3.43
C SER A 221 5.52 -3.12 2.63
N MET A 222 6.08 -4.14 1.99
CA MET A 222 7.32 -4.02 1.20
C MET A 222 7.42 -5.10 0.11
N ASN A 223 8.43 -5.00 -0.76
CA ASN A 223 8.76 -6.08 -1.69
C ASN A 223 9.42 -7.24 -0.93
N TYR A 224 9.14 -8.47 -1.36
CA TYR A 224 9.78 -9.67 -0.83
C TYR A 224 11.32 -9.60 -0.97
N MET A 225 11.83 -9.06 -2.07
CA MET A 225 13.27 -8.85 -2.28
C MET A 225 13.91 -7.95 -1.21
N TYR A 226 13.16 -6.98 -0.67
CA TYR A 226 13.67 -6.11 0.39
C TYR A 226 13.76 -6.88 1.71
N LEU A 227 12.76 -7.71 2.02
CA LEU A 227 12.80 -8.60 3.18
C LEU A 227 13.98 -9.57 3.08
N HIS A 228 14.18 -10.19 1.91
CA HIS A 228 15.32 -11.07 1.68
C HIS A 228 16.66 -10.34 1.84
N ALA A 229 16.78 -9.09 1.36
CA ALA A 229 18.00 -8.30 1.54
C ALA A 229 18.29 -7.95 3.02
N ILE A 230 17.25 -7.79 3.85
CA ILE A 230 17.38 -7.51 5.29
C ILE A 230 17.64 -8.79 6.10
N GLY A 231 17.00 -9.89 5.73
CA GLY A 231 16.81 -11.07 6.56
C GLY A 231 15.55 -10.92 7.43
N VAL A 232 14.68 -11.93 7.41
CA VAL A 232 13.42 -11.88 8.18
C VAL A 232 13.67 -11.87 9.69
N GLU A 233 14.71 -12.58 10.15
CA GLU A 233 15.14 -12.59 11.55
C GLU A 233 15.57 -11.19 12.00
N THR A 234 16.51 -10.57 11.26
CA THR A 234 17.00 -9.21 11.51
C THR A 234 15.86 -8.18 11.56
N LEU A 235 14.87 -8.31 10.68
CA LEU A 235 13.70 -7.43 10.68
C LEU A 235 12.87 -7.63 11.95
N CYS A 236 12.62 -8.89 12.32
CA CYS A 236 11.84 -9.22 13.51
C CYS A 236 12.56 -8.79 14.78
N GLU A 237 13.88 -8.96 14.89
CA GLU A 237 14.66 -8.45 16.03
C GLU A 237 14.54 -6.94 16.19
N ALA A 238 14.56 -6.19 15.08
CA ALA A 238 14.41 -4.74 15.12
C ALA A 238 13.00 -4.27 15.50
N LEU A 239 11.99 -5.12 15.36
CA LEU A 239 10.56 -4.78 15.54
C LEU A 239 9.82 -5.73 16.50
N ALA A 240 10.54 -6.49 17.32
CA ALA A 240 10.08 -7.73 18.00
C ALA A 240 8.72 -7.60 18.69
N ASP A 241 8.52 -6.49 19.42
CA ASP A 241 7.32 -6.28 20.24
C ASP A 241 6.17 -5.58 19.48
N SER A 242 6.43 -5.11 18.27
CA SER A 242 5.54 -4.19 17.56
C SER A 242 4.92 -4.79 16.31
N LEU A 243 5.70 -5.54 15.52
CA LEU A 243 5.27 -6.00 14.21
C LEU A 243 4.20 -7.10 14.31
N GLN A 244 3.04 -6.81 13.75
CA GLN A 244 1.88 -7.71 13.74
C GLN A 244 1.50 -8.16 12.34
N LEU A 245 1.71 -7.31 11.33
CA LEU A 245 1.30 -7.60 9.96
C LEU A 245 2.38 -7.20 8.95
N LEU A 246 2.86 -8.19 8.20
CA LEU A 246 3.82 -8.00 7.12
C LEU A 246 3.14 -8.29 5.78
N ARG A 247 3.01 -7.27 4.94
CA ARG A 247 2.45 -7.35 3.59
C ARG A 247 3.58 -7.39 2.55
N LEU A 248 3.74 -8.53 1.90
CA LEU A 248 4.82 -8.76 0.93
C LEU A 248 4.28 -8.76 -0.49
N THR A 249 4.96 -8.02 -1.36
CA THR A 249 4.74 -8.09 -2.82
C THR A 249 5.92 -8.80 -3.46
N PHE A 250 5.64 -9.87 -4.20
CA PHE A 250 6.64 -10.67 -4.90
C PHE A 250 6.36 -10.66 -6.40
N TYR A 251 7.35 -10.30 -7.21
CA TYR A 251 7.28 -10.43 -8.67
C TYR A 251 8.12 -11.62 -9.10
N VAL A 252 7.53 -12.59 -9.81
CA VAL A 252 8.23 -13.80 -10.25
C VAL A 252 9.44 -13.49 -11.14
N LEU A 253 9.42 -12.36 -11.85
CA LEU A 253 10.56 -11.92 -12.66
C LEU A 253 11.78 -11.54 -11.80
N ASP A 254 11.59 -11.19 -10.53
CA ASP A 254 12.68 -10.84 -9.59
C ASP A 254 13.44 -12.08 -9.09
N GLN A 255 12.97 -13.30 -9.41
CA GLN A 255 13.60 -14.57 -9.01
C GLN A 255 15.05 -14.71 -9.47
N THR A 256 15.49 -13.90 -10.43
CA THR A 256 16.85 -13.97 -10.99
C THR A 256 17.92 -13.35 -10.08
N HIS A 257 17.55 -12.64 -9.01
CA HIS A 257 18.49 -11.81 -8.23
C HIS A 257 18.59 -12.14 -6.73
N GLY A 258 17.97 -13.22 -6.24
CA GLY A 258 18.02 -13.57 -4.82
C GLY A 258 17.56 -14.98 -4.49
N GLY A 259 17.92 -15.45 -3.30
CA GLY A 259 17.44 -16.71 -2.74
C GLY A 259 16.00 -16.58 -2.20
N PHE A 260 15.49 -17.68 -1.66
CA PHE A 260 14.25 -17.70 -0.91
C PHE A 260 14.54 -17.82 0.58
N ILE A 261 13.71 -17.19 1.40
CA ILE A 261 13.77 -17.26 2.85
C ILE A 261 13.37 -18.67 3.27
N GLN A 262 14.25 -19.34 4.00
CA GLN A 262 14.12 -20.74 4.36
C GLN A 262 13.13 -20.94 5.52
N THR A 263 12.70 -22.20 5.70
CA THR A 263 11.83 -22.59 6.83
C THR A 263 12.44 -22.23 8.19
N GLY A 264 13.75 -22.41 8.36
CA GLY A 264 14.44 -22.06 9.61
C GLY A 264 14.35 -20.57 9.96
N GLU A 265 14.51 -19.70 8.96
CA GLU A 265 14.48 -18.25 9.16
C GLU A 265 13.08 -17.76 9.57
N TRP A 266 12.04 -18.28 8.92
CA TRP A 266 10.65 -18.00 9.30
C TRP A 266 10.29 -18.56 10.68
N PHE A 267 10.88 -19.70 11.06
CA PHE A 267 10.68 -20.27 12.39
C PHE A 267 11.26 -19.34 13.47
N ASN A 268 12.51 -18.91 13.32
CA ASN A 268 13.16 -17.97 14.24
C ASN A 268 12.41 -16.63 14.31
N ALA A 269 11.97 -16.12 13.16
CA ALA A 269 11.16 -14.91 13.09
C ALA A 269 9.85 -15.01 13.89
N ARG A 270 9.19 -16.19 13.91
CA ARG A 270 7.98 -16.42 14.72
C ARG A 270 8.26 -16.53 16.20
N VAL A 271 9.44 -17.03 16.59
CA VAL A 271 9.87 -17.04 18.00
C VAL A 271 10.02 -15.61 18.49
N ILE A 272 10.62 -14.73 17.67
CA ILE A 272 10.81 -13.31 17.99
C ILE A 272 9.49 -12.53 17.96
N CYS A 273 8.69 -12.73 16.91
CA CYS A 273 7.40 -12.05 16.69
C CYS A 273 6.24 -13.07 16.66
N PRO A 274 5.75 -13.54 17.83
CA PRO A 274 4.73 -14.60 17.89
C PRO A 274 3.37 -14.21 17.30
N ARG A 275 3.08 -12.91 17.22
CA ARG A 275 1.83 -12.36 16.66
C ARG A 275 1.94 -12.01 15.18
N LEU A 276 3.06 -12.32 14.52
CA LEU A 276 3.30 -11.97 13.13
C LEU A 276 2.33 -12.70 12.20
N LYS A 277 1.61 -11.93 11.39
CA LYS A 277 0.82 -12.38 10.26
C LYS A 277 1.48 -11.94 8.96
N VAL A 278 1.49 -12.81 7.95
CA VAL A 278 2.02 -12.49 6.63
C VAL A 278 0.92 -12.53 5.58
N ASN A 279 0.81 -11.45 4.80
CA ASN A 279 -0.01 -11.42 3.60
C ASN A 279 0.91 -11.33 2.38
N LEU A 280 0.74 -12.23 1.43
CA LEU A 280 1.63 -12.35 0.27
C LEU A 280 0.85 -12.10 -1.02
N THR A 281 1.29 -11.11 -1.79
CA THR A 281 0.82 -10.86 -3.16
C THR A 281 1.88 -11.28 -4.15
N VAL A 282 1.58 -12.28 -4.98
CA VAL A 282 2.44 -12.83 -6.01
C VAL A 282 1.98 -12.35 -7.39
N HIS A 283 2.85 -11.62 -8.06
CA HIS A 283 2.69 -11.17 -9.43
C HIS A 283 3.32 -12.16 -10.40
N CYS A 284 2.50 -12.66 -11.32
CA CYS A 284 2.75 -13.82 -12.19
C CYS A 284 2.78 -15.14 -11.42
N TRP A 285 2.43 -16.23 -12.11
CA TRP A 285 2.29 -17.54 -11.46
C TRP A 285 3.65 -18.19 -11.19
N PRO A 286 3.95 -18.57 -9.93
CA PRO A 286 5.25 -19.17 -9.59
C PRO A 286 5.40 -20.53 -10.26
N ARG A 287 6.63 -20.85 -10.68
CA ARG A 287 6.99 -22.18 -11.22
C ARG A 287 7.03 -23.24 -10.11
N GLU A 288 7.61 -22.86 -8.99
CA GLU A 288 7.88 -23.72 -7.83
C GLU A 288 7.34 -23.04 -6.57
N PRO A 289 6.04 -23.18 -6.27
CA PRO A 289 5.45 -22.53 -5.11
C PRO A 289 6.06 -22.98 -3.78
N GLN A 290 6.62 -24.19 -3.72
CA GLN A 290 7.24 -24.77 -2.52
C GLN A 290 8.50 -24.04 -2.04
N THR A 291 9.19 -23.29 -2.90
CA THR A 291 10.36 -22.51 -2.48
C THR A 291 9.94 -21.21 -1.78
N LEU A 292 8.77 -20.68 -2.13
CA LEU A 292 8.22 -19.44 -1.58
C LEU A 292 7.31 -19.71 -0.37
N LEU A 293 6.54 -20.80 -0.39
CA LEU A 293 5.52 -21.15 0.60
C LEU A 293 6.01 -22.29 1.50
N VAL A 294 6.83 -21.93 2.49
CA VAL A 294 7.43 -22.86 3.45
C VAL A 294 6.54 -23.07 4.69
N ALA A 295 6.76 -24.18 5.42
CA ALA A 295 5.85 -24.63 6.49
C ALA A 295 5.77 -23.70 7.71
N SER A 296 6.85 -22.99 8.02
CA SER A 296 6.91 -22.07 9.18
C SER A 296 6.39 -20.67 8.86
N LEU A 297 6.13 -20.34 7.58
CA LEU A 297 5.60 -19.05 7.16
C LEU A 297 4.20 -18.82 7.76
N PRO A 298 3.98 -17.79 8.59
CA PRO A 298 2.67 -17.51 9.17
C PRO A 298 1.76 -16.79 8.17
N LEU A 299 1.47 -17.45 7.04
CA LEU A 299 0.70 -16.92 5.92
C LEU A 299 -0.79 -16.86 6.27
N CYS A 300 -1.37 -15.66 6.30
CA CYS A 300 -2.79 -15.44 6.55
C CYS A 300 -3.56 -15.12 5.26
N GLU A 301 -2.95 -14.42 4.31
CA GLU A 301 -3.57 -14.10 3.04
C GLU A 301 -2.62 -14.36 1.87
N LEU A 302 -3.11 -15.04 0.84
CA LEU A 302 -2.39 -15.19 -0.44
C LEU A 302 -3.20 -14.61 -1.59
N VAL A 303 -2.58 -13.73 -2.37
CA VAL A 303 -3.13 -13.23 -3.63
C VAL A 303 -2.17 -13.58 -4.76
N VAL A 304 -2.59 -14.39 -5.72
CA VAL A 304 -1.82 -14.66 -6.95
C VAL A 304 -2.53 -14.01 -8.12
N LYS A 305 -1.83 -13.14 -8.85
CA LYS A 305 -2.39 -12.42 -9.99
C LYS A 305 -1.41 -12.28 -11.13
N GLY A 306 -1.92 -12.27 -12.35
CA GLY A 306 -1.13 -11.94 -13.54
C GLY A 306 -1.23 -12.99 -14.64
N ARG A 307 -0.33 -12.86 -15.62
CA ARG A 307 -0.24 -13.77 -16.76
C ARG A 307 0.58 -15.01 -16.40
N GLN A 308 0.40 -16.07 -17.17
CA GLN A 308 1.35 -17.19 -17.17
C GLN A 308 2.71 -16.69 -17.69
N CYS A 309 3.81 -17.05 -17.02
CA CYS A 309 5.14 -16.80 -17.56
C CYS A 309 5.31 -17.61 -18.86
N SER A 310 5.50 -16.92 -19.99
CA SER A 310 5.57 -17.49 -21.35
C SER A 310 6.68 -18.52 -21.54
N ARG A 311 7.67 -18.56 -20.64
CA ARG A 311 8.87 -19.41 -20.75
C ARG A 311 8.68 -20.86 -20.29
N THR A 312 7.45 -21.34 -20.09
CA THR A 312 7.22 -22.65 -19.45
C THR A 312 6.07 -23.44 -20.08
N SER A 313 6.33 -24.71 -20.40
CA SER A 313 5.40 -25.67 -21.01
C SER A 313 4.27 -26.15 -20.08
N VAL A 314 4.39 -25.92 -18.78
CA VAL A 314 3.41 -26.39 -17.78
C VAL A 314 2.12 -25.56 -17.85
N SER A 315 0.97 -26.21 -18.03
CA SER A 315 -0.33 -25.54 -18.04
C SER A 315 -0.61 -24.78 -16.73
N LEU A 316 -1.46 -23.76 -16.83
CA LEU A 316 -1.91 -23.00 -15.66
C LEU A 316 -2.67 -23.87 -14.64
N SER A 317 -3.47 -24.83 -15.12
CA SER A 317 -4.19 -25.80 -14.28
C SER A 317 -3.23 -26.61 -13.39
N THR A 318 -2.13 -27.09 -13.96
CA THR A 318 -1.11 -27.86 -13.23
C THR A 318 -0.39 -26.99 -12.20
N ARG A 319 -0.14 -25.71 -12.48
CA ARG A 319 0.45 -24.79 -11.49
C ARG A 319 -0.50 -24.51 -10.35
N LEU A 320 -1.77 -24.24 -10.65
CA LEU A 320 -2.77 -24.03 -9.62
C LEU A 320 -2.92 -25.28 -8.75
N THR A 321 -2.95 -26.47 -9.35
CA THR A 321 -2.97 -27.74 -8.64
C THR A 321 -1.77 -27.87 -7.68
N ARG A 322 -0.54 -27.65 -8.19
CA ARG A 322 0.68 -27.68 -7.36
C ARG A 322 0.67 -26.65 -6.24
N LEU A 323 0.11 -25.47 -6.50
CA LEU A 323 -0.01 -24.39 -5.52
C LEU A 323 -0.98 -24.77 -4.39
N LEU A 324 -2.16 -25.32 -4.72
CA LEU A 324 -3.13 -25.80 -3.73
C LEU A 324 -2.55 -26.96 -2.91
N ASP A 325 -1.85 -27.90 -3.54
CA ASP A 325 -1.16 -28.99 -2.84
C ASP A 325 -0.01 -28.48 -1.96
N CYS A 326 0.63 -27.37 -2.32
CA CYS A 326 1.63 -26.73 -1.47
C CYS A 326 0.99 -26.06 -0.25
N LEU A 327 -0.09 -25.30 -0.45
CA LEU A 327 -0.79 -24.60 0.62
C LEU A 327 -1.38 -25.56 1.66
N SER A 328 -1.97 -26.66 1.19
CA SER A 328 -2.53 -27.70 2.06
C SER A 328 -1.49 -28.47 2.88
N ARG A 329 -0.20 -28.38 2.52
CA ARG A 329 0.91 -28.98 3.26
C ARG A 329 1.62 -27.98 4.18
N SER A 330 1.88 -26.77 3.68
CA SER A 330 2.75 -25.80 4.38
C SER A 330 1.98 -24.77 5.21
N CYS A 331 0.84 -24.27 4.73
CA CYS A 331 0.20 -23.06 5.30
C CYS A 331 -1.22 -23.31 5.81
N PHE A 332 -1.63 -24.56 5.96
CA PHE A 332 -3.02 -24.95 6.22
C PHE A 332 -3.56 -24.45 7.57
N GLN A 333 -2.68 -24.22 8.56
CA GLN A 333 -3.08 -23.78 9.91
C GLN A 333 -3.29 -22.27 10.04
N THR A 334 -2.69 -21.46 9.17
CA THR A 334 -2.69 -19.99 9.31
C THR A 334 -3.48 -19.28 8.22
N LEU A 335 -3.72 -19.93 7.09
CA LEU A 335 -4.34 -19.31 5.92
C LEU A 335 -5.82 -19.00 6.16
N GLU A 336 -6.17 -17.71 6.12
CA GLU A 336 -7.53 -17.21 6.30
C GLU A 336 -8.18 -16.80 4.97
N SER A 337 -7.40 -16.36 3.98
CA SER A 337 -7.90 -15.87 2.68
C SER A 337 -6.98 -16.26 1.53
N ALA A 338 -7.55 -16.72 0.41
CA ALA A 338 -6.81 -16.99 -0.82
C ALA A 338 -7.55 -16.43 -2.05
N THR A 339 -6.84 -15.71 -2.91
CA THR A 339 -7.36 -15.14 -4.16
C THR A 339 -6.45 -15.50 -5.32
N PHE A 340 -7.02 -16.10 -6.36
CA PHE A 340 -6.31 -16.52 -7.56
C PHE A 340 -6.92 -15.84 -8.78
N SER A 341 -6.10 -15.14 -9.54
CA SER A 341 -6.55 -14.46 -10.77
C SER A 341 -5.57 -14.69 -11.92
N ALA A 342 -6.12 -15.02 -13.08
CA ALA A 342 -5.34 -15.23 -14.30
C ALA A 342 -5.78 -14.26 -15.40
N LEU A 343 -4.81 -13.50 -15.91
CA LEU A 343 -5.01 -12.53 -16.99
C LEU A 343 -4.64 -13.14 -18.35
N GLY A 344 -5.46 -12.88 -19.37
CA GLY A 344 -5.16 -13.24 -20.77
C GLY A 344 -5.28 -14.73 -21.08
N VAL A 345 -6.09 -15.47 -20.33
CA VAL A 345 -6.35 -16.89 -20.57
C VAL A 345 -7.67 -17.03 -21.32
N SER A 346 -7.65 -17.60 -22.53
CA SER A 346 -8.83 -17.79 -23.37
C SER A 346 -9.59 -19.09 -23.08
N LYS A 347 -8.96 -20.06 -22.40
CA LYS A 347 -9.55 -21.37 -22.08
C LYS A 347 -9.59 -21.59 -20.57
N LEU A 348 -10.72 -22.09 -20.06
CA LEU A 348 -10.87 -22.45 -18.65
C LEU A 348 -9.78 -23.46 -18.23
N CYS A 349 -9.11 -23.19 -17.12
CA CYS A 349 -8.00 -24.01 -16.61
C CYS A 349 -8.22 -24.39 -15.14
N PRO A 350 -9.23 -25.24 -14.83
CA PRO A 350 -9.53 -25.61 -13.45
C PRO A 350 -8.40 -26.46 -12.85
N PRO A 351 -8.21 -26.43 -11.52
CA PRO A 351 -7.30 -27.34 -10.84
C PRO A 351 -7.85 -28.77 -10.80
N SER A 352 -7.01 -29.72 -10.37
CA SER A 352 -7.50 -31.05 -9.98
C SER A 352 -8.55 -30.92 -8.87
N GLN A 353 -9.69 -31.58 -9.05
CA GLN A 353 -10.78 -31.62 -8.05
C GLN A 353 -10.31 -32.25 -6.73
N GLU A 354 -9.41 -33.24 -6.81
CA GLU A 354 -8.84 -33.91 -5.64
C GLU A 354 -7.96 -32.95 -4.82
N SER A 355 -7.08 -32.18 -5.48
CA SER A 355 -6.22 -31.20 -4.80
C SER A 355 -7.02 -30.05 -4.20
N LEU A 356 -8.08 -29.60 -4.87
CA LEU A 356 -8.97 -28.57 -4.33
C LEU A 356 -9.75 -29.09 -3.11
N SER A 357 -10.27 -30.31 -3.17
CA SER A 357 -10.99 -30.92 -2.05
C SER A 357 -10.05 -31.15 -0.85
N ARG A 358 -8.82 -31.60 -1.10
CA ARG A 358 -7.77 -31.75 -0.07
C ARG A 358 -7.41 -30.40 0.56
N PHE A 359 -7.27 -29.35 -0.26
CA PHE A 359 -7.01 -28.00 0.22
C PHE A 359 -8.13 -27.48 1.12
N LEU A 360 -9.38 -27.56 0.66
CA LEU A 360 -10.56 -27.13 1.42
C LEU A 360 -10.74 -27.94 2.71
N GLY A 361 -10.48 -29.25 2.67
CA GLY A 361 -10.59 -30.12 3.84
C GLY A 361 -9.50 -29.89 4.90
N ARG A 362 -8.31 -29.41 4.51
CA ARG A 362 -7.19 -29.15 5.44
C ARG A 362 -7.12 -27.73 5.97
N CYS A 363 -7.53 -26.75 5.17
CA CYS A 363 -7.46 -25.33 5.54
C CYS A 363 -8.68 -24.92 6.37
N THR A 364 -8.74 -25.37 7.63
CA THR A 364 -9.88 -25.18 8.54
C THR A 364 -10.13 -23.72 8.93
N HIS A 365 -9.13 -22.84 8.80
CA HIS A 365 -9.24 -21.41 9.09
C HIS A 365 -9.59 -20.56 7.87
N LEU A 366 -9.78 -21.17 6.69
CA LEU A 366 -10.07 -20.47 5.44
C LEU A 366 -11.48 -19.86 5.49
N LYS A 367 -11.56 -18.54 5.49
CA LYS A 367 -12.81 -17.76 5.50
C LYS A 367 -13.20 -17.28 4.12
N LYS A 368 -12.24 -17.18 3.20
CA LYS A 368 -12.44 -16.56 1.89
C LYS A 368 -11.59 -17.23 0.83
N LEU A 369 -12.24 -17.69 -0.23
CA LEU A 369 -11.58 -18.26 -1.40
C LEU A 369 -12.17 -17.63 -2.67
N ILE A 370 -11.33 -16.95 -3.46
CA ILE A 370 -11.74 -16.29 -4.69
C ILE A 370 -10.93 -16.84 -5.87
N PHE A 371 -11.62 -17.17 -6.95
CA PHE A 371 -11.03 -17.45 -8.26
C PHE A 371 -11.57 -16.45 -9.27
N SER A 372 -10.74 -16.05 -10.24
CA SER A 372 -11.25 -15.36 -11.43
C SER A 372 -12.03 -16.32 -12.33
N ASP A 373 -12.99 -15.79 -13.08
CA ASP A 373 -13.84 -16.57 -14.01
C ASP A 373 -13.03 -17.37 -15.05
N SER A 374 -11.81 -16.93 -15.36
CA SER A 374 -10.88 -17.62 -16.25
C SER A 374 -10.29 -18.92 -15.68
N LEU A 375 -10.36 -19.12 -14.35
CA LEU A 375 -9.80 -20.29 -13.67
C LEU A 375 -10.86 -21.31 -13.31
N MET A 376 -12.03 -20.87 -12.86
CA MET A 376 -13.08 -21.76 -12.37
C MET A 376 -14.47 -21.24 -12.75
N THR A 377 -15.37 -22.17 -13.06
CA THR A 377 -16.79 -21.87 -13.24
C THR A 377 -17.55 -22.08 -11.93
N PRO A 378 -18.69 -21.40 -11.73
CA PRO A 378 -19.60 -21.66 -10.61
C PRO A 378 -20.06 -23.13 -10.55
N THR A 379 -20.23 -23.78 -11.71
CA THR A 379 -20.64 -25.20 -11.80
C THR A 379 -19.58 -26.16 -11.27
N PHE A 380 -18.29 -25.89 -11.51
CA PHE A 380 -17.21 -26.70 -10.96
C PHE A 380 -17.13 -26.56 -9.43
N MET A 381 -17.32 -25.34 -8.92
CA MET A 381 -17.36 -25.07 -7.48
C MET A 381 -18.53 -25.81 -6.81
N ALA A 382 -19.71 -25.83 -7.45
CA ALA A 382 -20.86 -26.59 -6.95
C ALA A 382 -20.56 -28.10 -6.82
N LYS A 383 -19.97 -28.72 -7.86
CA LYS A 383 -19.55 -30.14 -7.82
C LYS A 383 -18.53 -30.43 -6.73
N THR A 384 -17.59 -29.51 -6.51
CA THR A 384 -16.58 -29.66 -5.44
C THR A 384 -17.24 -29.59 -4.06
N LYS A 385 -18.24 -28.73 -3.89
CA LYS A 385 -19.02 -28.61 -2.64
C LYS A 385 -19.81 -29.90 -2.35
N GLU A 386 -20.45 -30.48 -3.36
CA GLU A 386 -21.14 -31.77 -3.23
C GLU A 386 -20.18 -32.90 -2.83
N HIS A 387 -18.98 -32.93 -3.44
CA HIS A 387 -17.96 -33.92 -3.11
C HIS A 387 -17.42 -33.77 -1.68
N LEU A 388 -17.28 -32.54 -1.17
CA LEU A 388 -16.89 -32.28 0.22
C LEU A 388 -18.00 -32.66 1.21
N ALA A 389 -19.26 -32.44 0.85
CA ALA A 389 -20.41 -32.83 1.67
C ALA A 389 -20.53 -34.37 1.80
N SER A 390 -20.19 -35.12 0.74
CA SER A 390 -20.23 -36.59 0.77
C SER A 390 -19.03 -37.24 1.47
N THR A 391 -17.92 -36.52 1.65
CA THR A 391 -16.68 -37.07 2.22
C THR A 391 -16.48 -36.80 3.72
N SER A 392 -17.52 -36.37 4.46
CA SER A 392 -17.47 -36.04 5.90
C SER A 392 -16.49 -34.94 6.33
N LEU A 393 -15.84 -34.26 5.37
CA LEU A 393 -14.97 -33.11 5.61
C LEU A 393 -15.83 -31.85 5.84
N LYS A 394 -16.41 -31.74 7.04
CA LYS A 394 -17.10 -30.53 7.48
C LYS A 394 -16.09 -29.42 7.78
N GLY A 395 -16.33 -28.21 7.26
CA GLY A 395 -15.78 -26.99 7.85
C GLY A 395 -15.17 -25.96 6.90
N ALA A 396 -15.87 -25.58 5.84
CA ALA A 396 -15.66 -24.27 5.19
C ALA A 396 -16.96 -23.87 4.48
N LEU A 397 -17.82 -23.13 5.17
CA LEU A 397 -18.90 -22.40 4.50
C LEU A 397 -18.26 -21.19 3.83
N LEU A 398 -18.39 -21.13 2.50
CA LEU A 398 -17.90 -20.10 1.59
C LEU A 398 -18.41 -18.69 1.95
#